data_AF-A0A976K9X5-F1
#
_entry.id   AF-A0A976K9X5-F1
#
_cell.length_a   1.000
_cell.length_b   1.000
_cell.length_c   1.000
_cell.angle_alpha   90.00
_cell.angle_beta   90.00
_cell.angle_gamma   90.00
#
_symmetry.space_group_name_H-M   'P 1'
#
loop_
_entity.id
_entity.type
_entity.pdbx_description
1 polymer ?
#
loop_
_entity_poly.entity_id
_entity_poly.type
_entity_poly.pdbx_seq_one_letter_code
_entity_poly.pdbx_strand_id
1 'polypeptide(L)'
;MKPIAWLVGGLVGGLIGAAAWTVVVYFTDYELGVIAWGIGVLSGYGVRAVAGERKGAGPAVAALVAALFSVGVGKVGSIAMAVRPGAVTEEYAVVALADVVVRDFEREGRALEWPAGITQEEATEEADYPADVWAEAETRWLAIPPAERERYMSDISHLWLLDREYVISFVADEVVLEYQELGVELEWPPGADREASLSRDDYPLEVWEEAVARWQALTPDEQRAIEENEALVVTPAVLWLGAAFYTFSLWDLFWLGLAGMSAWRIGSGRDDDDEISPPEEQDEPPPVPYSSSETPPTGFAPR
;
A
#
# COMPACT_ATOMS: atom_id res chain seq x y z
N MET A 1 13.10 -31.50 -1.94
CA MET A 1 13.50 -30.63 -0.82
C MET A 1 14.37 -29.42 -1.22
N LYS A 2 15.12 -29.48 -2.33
CA LYS A 2 16.00 -28.38 -2.79
C LYS A 2 15.32 -27.01 -3.08
N PRO A 3 14.10 -26.92 -3.67
CA PRO A 3 13.51 -25.60 -3.95
C PRO A 3 13.13 -24.82 -2.69
N ILE A 4 12.74 -25.53 -1.63
CA ILE A 4 12.42 -24.91 -0.33
C ILE A 4 13.67 -24.26 0.27
N ALA A 5 14.83 -24.94 0.20
CA ALA A 5 16.08 -24.40 0.71
C ALA A 5 16.49 -23.09 -0.01
N TRP A 6 16.29 -23.02 -1.32
CA TRP A 6 16.52 -21.80 -2.10
C TRP A 6 15.62 -20.68 -1.63
N LEU A 7 14.31 -20.93 -1.52
CA LEU A 7 13.35 -19.92 -1.07
C LEU A 7 13.71 -19.40 0.33
N VAL A 8 14.06 -20.30 1.26
CA VAL A 8 14.52 -19.92 2.61
C VAL A 8 15.76 -19.03 2.55
N GLY A 9 16.76 -19.39 1.74
CA GLY A 9 17.95 -18.55 1.55
C GLY A 9 17.61 -17.15 1.05
N GLY A 10 16.73 -17.07 0.04
CA GLY A 10 16.27 -15.80 -0.51
C GLY A 10 15.47 -14.95 0.48
N LEU A 11 14.61 -15.58 1.29
CA LEU A 11 13.84 -14.90 2.33
C LEU A 11 14.74 -14.35 3.44
N VAL A 12 15.77 -15.09 3.87
CA VAL A 12 16.73 -14.58 4.85
C VAL A 12 17.43 -13.32 4.33
N GLY A 13 17.96 -13.36 3.11
CA GLY A 13 18.59 -12.18 2.49
C GLY A 13 17.62 -11.01 2.33
N GLY A 14 16.42 -11.28 1.83
CA GLY A 14 15.40 -10.27 1.60
C GLY A 14 14.89 -9.62 2.88
N LEU A 15 14.66 -10.40 3.95
CA LEU A 15 14.20 -9.88 5.24
C LEU A 15 15.27 -9.04 5.95
N ILE A 16 16.56 -9.32 5.75
CA ILE A 16 17.64 -8.43 6.22
C ILE A 16 17.54 -7.07 5.51
N GLY A 17 17.34 -7.07 4.19
CA GLY A 17 17.13 -5.85 3.43
C GLY A 17 15.86 -5.10 3.84
N ALA A 18 14.76 -5.82 4.06
CA ALA A 18 13.49 -5.24 4.52
C ALA A 18 13.64 -4.57 5.90
N ALA A 19 14.30 -5.23 6.85
CA ALA A 19 14.58 -4.65 8.17
C ALA A 19 15.44 -3.38 8.06
N ALA A 20 16.48 -3.39 7.21
CA ALA A 20 17.30 -2.20 6.95
C ALA A 20 16.47 -1.06 6.35
N TRP A 21 15.55 -1.36 5.43
CA TRP A 21 14.64 -0.37 4.85
C TRP A 21 13.74 0.26 5.92
N THR A 22 13.09 -0.56 6.74
CA THR A 22 12.23 -0.08 7.83
C THR A 22 13.00 0.83 8.79
N VAL A 23 14.25 0.49 9.13
CA VAL A 23 15.11 1.35 9.96
C VAL A 23 15.39 2.69 9.29
N VAL A 24 15.69 2.71 7.99
CA VAL A 24 15.92 3.98 7.27
C VAL A 24 14.67 4.86 7.28
N VAL A 25 13.51 4.30 6.97
CA VAL A 25 12.24 5.06 7.00
C VAL A 25 11.98 5.59 8.40
N TYR A 26 12.14 4.77 9.43
CA TYR A 26 11.93 5.17 10.82
C TYR A 26 12.77 6.38 11.27
N PHE A 27 14.01 6.51 10.77
CA PHE A 27 14.91 7.61 11.17
C PHE A 27 14.87 8.82 10.25
N THR A 28 14.37 8.68 9.03
CA THR A 28 14.48 9.72 8.01
C THR A 28 13.13 10.24 7.53
N ASP A 29 12.04 9.54 7.82
CA ASP A 29 10.70 9.79 7.28
C ASP A 29 10.66 9.81 5.74
N TYR A 30 11.70 9.25 5.08
CA TYR A 30 11.82 9.19 3.63
C TYR A 30 11.77 7.74 3.12
N GLU A 31 10.89 7.50 2.16
CA GLU A 31 10.81 6.25 1.42
C GLU A 31 11.75 6.26 0.21
N LEU A 32 12.90 5.59 0.33
CA LEU A 32 13.87 5.50 -0.75
C LEU A 32 13.65 4.22 -1.57
N GLY A 33 13.02 4.34 -2.74
CA GLY A 33 12.75 3.20 -3.64
C GLY A 33 14.02 2.42 -4.07
N VAL A 34 15.20 3.04 -4.05
CA VAL A 34 16.49 2.37 -4.30
C VAL A 34 16.78 1.23 -3.30
N ILE A 35 16.21 1.27 -2.10
CA ILE A 35 16.38 0.22 -1.10
C ILE A 35 15.65 -1.06 -1.53
N ALA A 36 14.50 -0.96 -2.20
CA ALA A 36 13.80 -2.12 -2.76
C ALA A 36 14.67 -2.88 -3.76
N TRP A 37 15.43 -2.16 -4.61
CA TRP A 37 16.43 -2.78 -5.47
C TRP A 37 17.51 -3.54 -4.68
N GLY A 38 18.01 -2.95 -3.59
CA GLY A 38 18.94 -3.59 -2.66
C GLY A 38 18.39 -4.87 -2.02
N ILE A 39 17.10 -4.89 -1.66
CA ILE A 39 16.40 -6.10 -1.18
C ILE A 39 16.45 -7.21 -2.23
N GLY A 40 16.17 -6.88 -3.49
CA GLY A 40 16.25 -7.84 -4.59
C GLY A 40 17.65 -8.44 -4.74
N VAL A 41 18.70 -7.61 -4.65
CA VAL A 41 20.09 -8.07 -4.67
C VAL A 41 20.36 -9.04 -3.52
N LEU A 42 19.99 -8.68 -2.29
CA LEU A 42 20.21 -9.52 -1.10
C LEU A 42 19.44 -10.84 -1.18
N SER A 43 18.20 -10.84 -1.65
CA SER A 43 17.43 -12.07 -1.90
C SER A 43 18.12 -12.96 -2.93
N GLY A 44 18.60 -12.38 -4.04
CA GLY A 44 19.38 -13.10 -5.05
C GLY A 44 20.61 -13.78 -4.45
N TYR A 45 21.40 -13.03 -3.66
CA TYR A 45 22.57 -13.58 -2.97
C TYR A 45 22.22 -14.68 -1.96
N GLY A 46 21.15 -14.50 -1.19
CA GLY A 46 20.68 -15.50 -0.25
C GLY A 46 20.31 -16.81 -0.94
N VAL A 47 19.61 -16.75 -2.08
CA VAL A 47 19.35 -17.94 -2.91
C VAL A 47 20.65 -18.53 -3.42
N ARG A 48 21.56 -17.71 -3.98
CA ARG A 48 22.80 -18.17 -4.58
C ARG A 48 23.68 -18.92 -3.57
N ALA A 49 23.78 -18.40 -2.35
CA ALA A 49 24.53 -19.03 -1.27
C ALA A 49 24.04 -20.46 -0.95
N VAL A 50 22.73 -20.70 -1.05
CA VAL A 50 22.13 -22.03 -0.79
C VAL A 50 22.07 -22.91 -2.05
N ALA A 51 21.97 -22.30 -3.23
CA ALA A 51 21.93 -23.02 -4.51
C ALA A 51 23.28 -23.66 -4.88
N GLY A 52 24.39 -23.08 -4.41
CA GLY A 52 25.74 -23.56 -4.72
C GLY A 52 26.00 -23.49 -6.22
N GLU A 53 26.54 -24.55 -6.83
CA GLU A 53 26.85 -24.58 -8.27
C GLU A 53 25.62 -24.68 -9.19
N ARG A 54 24.41 -24.85 -8.65
CA ARG A 54 23.22 -25.01 -9.50
C ARG A 54 22.82 -23.68 -10.13
N LYS A 55 22.83 -23.68 -11.46
CA LYS A 55 22.35 -22.58 -12.31
C LYS A 55 20.95 -22.90 -12.87
N GLY A 56 20.23 -21.87 -13.33
CA GLY A 56 19.01 -22.02 -14.12
C GLY A 56 17.75 -21.40 -13.50
N ALA A 57 16.60 -21.70 -14.09
CA ALA A 57 15.34 -21.02 -13.79
C ALA A 57 14.81 -21.29 -12.37
N GLY A 58 15.06 -22.47 -11.79
CA GLY A 58 14.55 -22.83 -10.47
C GLY A 58 15.01 -21.88 -9.35
N PRO A 59 16.33 -21.73 -9.14
CA PRO A 59 16.88 -20.73 -8.21
C PRO A 59 16.48 -19.29 -8.56
N ALA A 60 16.39 -18.94 -9.85
CA ALA A 60 15.99 -17.60 -10.29
C ALA A 60 14.55 -17.24 -9.86
N VAL A 61 13.60 -18.17 -10.07
CA VAL A 61 12.20 -17.99 -9.65
C VAL A 61 12.11 -17.91 -8.13
N ALA A 62 12.85 -18.75 -7.39
CA ALA A 62 12.86 -18.68 -5.93
C ALA A 62 13.38 -17.34 -5.41
N ALA A 63 14.41 -16.77 -6.05
CA ALA A 63 14.96 -15.47 -5.71
C ALA A 63 13.96 -14.33 -6.00
N LEU A 64 13.30 -14.37 -7.15
CA LEU A 64 12.27 -13.41 -7.53
C LEU A 64 11.10 -13.41 -6.52
N VAL A 65 10.55 -14.58 -6.20
CA VAL A 65 9.44 -14.71 -5.24
C VAL A 65 9.85 -14.19 -3.86
N ALA A 66 11.04 -14.57 -3.38
CA ALA A 66 11.55 -14.07 -2.11
C ALA A 66 11.74 -12.55 -2.10
N ALA A 67 12.27 -11.97 -3.17
CA ALA A 67 12.48 -10.53 -3.29
C ALA A 67 11.15 -9.76 -3.26
N LEU A 68 10.17 -10.16 -4.07
CA LEU A 68 8.85 -9.50 -4.11
C LEU A 68 8.15 -9.57 -2.74
N PHE A 69 8.19 -10.73 -2.10
CA PHE A 69 7.65 -10.91 -0.75
C PHE A 69 8.36 -9.99 0.26
N SER A 70 9.70 -9.96 0.26
CA SER A 70 10.47 -9.13 1.19
C SER A 70 10.31 -7.64 0.96
N VAL A 71 10.16 -7.18 -0.29
CA VAL A 71 9.82 -5.78 -0.60
C VAL A 71 8.44 -5.45 -0.03
N GLY A 72 7.45 -6.32 -0.21
CA GLY A 72 6.12 -6.15 0.38
C GLY A 72 6.17 -6.04 1.91
N VAL A 73 6.89 -6.95 2.57
CA VAL A 73 7.11 -6.91 4.02
C VAL A 73 7.83 -5.63 4.45
N GLY A 74 8.84 -5.18 3.70
CA GLY A 74 9.56 -3.95 3.98
C GLY A 74 8.69 -2.70 3.87
N LYS A 75 7.83 -2.62 2.84
CA LYS A 75 6.87 -1.51 2.67
C LYS A 75 5.86 -1.49 3.82
N VAL A 76 5.20 -2.63 4.10
CA VAL A 76 4.26 -2.75 5.22
C VAL A 76 4.93 -2.40 6.55
N GLY A 77 6.13 -2.94 6.82
CA GLY A 77 6.87 -2.67 8.05
C GLY A 77 7.29 -1.20 8.19
N SER A 78 7.60 -0.53 7.08
CA SER A 78 7.93 0.89 7.07
C SER A 78 6.73 1.75 7.41
N ILE A 79 5.57 1.48 6.81
CA ILE A 79 4.33 2.18 7.15
C ILE A 79 3.93 1.86 8.61
N ALA A 80 4.11 0.62 9.08
CA ALA A 80 3.82 0.23 10.47
C ALA A 80 4.71 0.89 11.52
N MET A 81 5.91 1.31 11.14
CA MET A 81 6.80 2.06 12.02
C MET A 81 6.63 3.58 11.88
N ALA A 82 6.23 4.05 10.70
CA ALA A 82 5.92 5.46 10.44
C ALA A 82 4.59 5.85 11.12
N VAL A 83 3.57 5.00 10.99
CA VAL A 83 2.33 5.06 11.76
C VAL A 83 2.65 4.53 13.15
N ARG A 84 3.30 5.35 13.98
CA ARG A 84 3.51 4.99 15.38
C ARG A 84 2.13 4.85 16.05
N PRO A 85 1.74 3.68 16.57
CA PRO A 85 0.62 3.62 17.49
C PRO A 85 0.98 4.51 18.69
N GLY A 86 0.36 5.70 18.75
CA GLY A 86 0.71 6.76 19.70
C GLY A 86 1.18 8.09 19.10
N ALA A 87 1.19 8.28 17.78
CA ALA A 87 1.37 9.61 17.19
C ALA A 87 0.03 10.31 16.85
N VAL A 88 -1.04 10.01 17.60
CA VAL A 88 -2.05 11.05 17.85
C VAL A 88 -1.28 12.13 18.62
N THR A 89 -0.87 13.16 17.90
CA THR A 89 -0.24 14.33 18.50
C THR A 89 -1.24 14.99 19.43
N GLU A 90 -0.75 15.83 20.36
CA GLU A 90 -1.67 16.63 21.18
C GLU A 90 -2.60 17.48 20.29
N GLU A 91 -2.11 17.94 19.14
CA GLU A 91 -2.90 18.66 18.14
C GLU A 91 -4.08 17.82 17.62
N TYR A 92 -3.86 16.55 17.25
CA TYR A 92 -4.97 15.66 16.86
C TYR A 92 -5.96 15.42 17.99
N ALA A 93 -5.50 15.35 19.25
CA ALA A 93 -6.41 15.25 20.39
C ALA A 93 -7.25 16.52 20.57
N VAL A 94 -6.68 17.69 20.25
CA VAL A 94 -7.39 18.98 20.24
C VAL A 94 -8.40 19.04 19.08
N VAL A 95 -8.06 18.57 17.88
CA VAL A 95 -9.01 18.42 16.75
C VAL A 95 -10.22 17.59 17.16
N ALA A 96 -10.00 16.41 17.74
CA ALA A 96 -11.09 15.56 18.22
C ALA A 96 -11.96 16.24 19.30
N LEU A 97 -11.35 17.05 20.18
CA LEU A 97 -12.09 17.86 21.14
C LEU A 97 -12.83 19.02 20.48
N ALA A 98 -12.28 19.63 19.44
CA ALA A 98 -12.91 20.70 18.68
C ALA A 98 -14.23 20.21 18.07
N ASP A 99 -14.28 19.01 17.52
CA ASP A 99 -15.52 18.40 17.02
C ASP A 99 -16.57 18.21 18.11
N VAL A 100 -16.16 17.90 19.34
CA VAL A 100 -17.06 17.82 20.49
C VAL A 100 -17.57 19.20 20.87
N VAL A 101 -16.70 20.21 20.87
CA VAL A 101 -17.04 21.61 21.18
C VAL A 101 -18.02 22.18 20.15
N VAL A 102 -17.82 21.94 18.85
CA VAL A 102 -18.77 22.30 17.79
C VAL A 102 -20.16 21.79 18.13
N ARG A 103 -20.28 20.48 18.39
CA ARG A 103 -21.56 19.82 18.71
C ARG A 103 -22.20 20.38 19.98
N ASP A 104 -21.41 20.76 20.98
CA ASP A 104 -21.92 21.38 22.20
C ASP A 104 -22.43 22.80 21.93
N PHE A 105 -21.67 23.62 21.20
CA PHE A 105 -22.07 25.00 20.86
C PHE A 105 -23.34 25.01 20.00
N GLU A 106 -23.45 24.11 19.04
CA GLU A 106 -24.66 23.96 18.22
C GLU A 106 -25.88 23.54 19.07
N ARG A 107 -25.70 22.63 20.02
CA ARG A 107 -26.77 22.19 20.95
C ARG A 107 -27.24 23.34 21.85
N GLU A 108 -26.34 24.26 22.18
CA GLU A 108 -26.65 25.50 22.90
C GLU A 108 -27.27 26.59 22.01
N GLY A 109 -27.38 26.34 20.70
CA GLY A 109 -27.92 27.29 19.73
C GLY A 109 -26.95 28.45 19.41
N ARG A 110 -25.65 28.28 19.66
CA ARG A 110 -24.63 29.25 19.25
C ARG A 110 -24.38 29.10 17.76
N ALA A 111 -24.38 30.24 17.05
CA ALA A 111 -23.95 30.27 15.66
C ALA A 111 -22.42 30.22 15.59
N LEU A 112 -21.88 29.35 14.73
CA LEU A 112 -20.46 29.18 14.49
C LEU A 112 -20.04 29.93 13.21
N GLU A 113 -18.92 30.64 13.27
CA GLU A 113 -18.34 31.32 12.12
C GLU A 113 -17.19 30.49 11.55
N TRP A 114 -17.52 29.57 10.65
CA TRP A 114 -16.54 28.72 9.98
C TRP A 114 -15.66 29.51 8.99
N PRO A 115 -14.38 29.12 8.83
CA PRO A 115 -13.55 29.61 7.74
C PRO A 115 -14.20 29.40 6.37
N ALA A 116 -13.89 30.28 5.41
CA ALA A 116 -14.57 30.30 4.13
C ALA A 116 -14.30 29.01 3.33
N GLY A 117 -15.38 28.27 3.03
CA GLY A 117 -15.32 27.05 2.23
C GLY A 117 -14.85 25.81 2.99
N ILE A 118 -14.80 25.87 4.32
CA ILE A 118 -14.53 24.74 5.19
C ILE A 118 -15.84 24.32 5.87
N THR A 119 -16.18 23.04 5.79
CA THR A 119 -17.25 22.45 6.61
C THR A 119 -16.68 21.75 7.84
N GLN A 120 -17.55 21.37 8.77
CA GLN A 120 -17.16 20.61 9.96
C GLN A 120 -16.47 19.29 9.57
N GLU A 121 -16.95 18.62 8.54
CA GLU A 121 -16.44 17.33 8.07
C GLU A 121 -15.08 17.44 7.38
N GLU A 122 -14.75 18.62 6.85
CA GLU A 122 -13.49 18.89 6.15
C GLU A 122 -12.40 19.41 7.10
N ALA A 123 -12.76 19.79 8.33
CA ALA A 123 -11.83 20.40 9.28
C ALA A 123 -10.89 19.36 9.89
N THR A 124 -9.58 19.57 9.74
CA THR A 124 -8.55 18.61 10.18
C THR A 124 -7.39 19.25 10.95
N GLU A 125 -7.25 20.58 10.90
CA GLU A 125 -6.21 21.35 11.59
C GLU A 125 -6.77 22.61 12.27
N GLU A 126 -5.97 23.27 13.13
CA GLU A 126 -6.37 24.46 13.89
C GLU A 126 -7.04 25.55 13.02
N ALA A 127 -6.48 25.80 11.84
CA ALA A 127 -6.93 26.85 10.94
C ALA A 127 -8.32 26.60 10.32
N ASP A 128 -8.81 25.36 10.40
CA ASP A 128 -10.09 24.95 9.82
C ASP A 128 -11.27 25.21 10.77
N TYR A 129 -11.01 25.40 12.07
CA TYR A 129 -12.06 25.60 13.07
C TYR A 129 -12.32 27.09 13.36
N PRO A 130 -13.55 27.45 13.77
CA PRO A 130 -13.81 28.74 14.37
C PRO A 130 -12.88 28.98 15.57
N ALA A 131 -12.31 30.17 15.68
CA ALA A 131 -11.29 30.46 16.70
C ALA A 131 -11.78 30.24 18.14
N ASP A 132 -13.07 30.43 18.41
CA ASP A 132 -13.66 30.21 19.73
C ASP A 132 -13.88 28.72 20.04
N VAL A 133 -14.15 27.90 19.02
CA VAL A 133 -14.21 26.44 19.13
C VAL A 133 -12.83 25.89 19.48
N TRP A 134 -11.79 26.29 18.74
CA TRP A 134 -10.43 25.80 18.98
C TRP A 134 -9.91 26.19 20.37
N ALA A 135 -10.09 27.45 20.77
CA ALA A 135 -9.67 27.93 22.10
C ALA A 135 -10.35 27.16 23.26
N GLU A 136 -11.63 26.81 23.11
CA GLU A 136 -12.35 25.98 24.08
C GLU A 136 -11.84 24.53 24.05
N ALA A 137 -11.56 23.96 22.88
CA ALA A 137 -10.99 22.62 22.74
C ALA A 137 -9.62 22.51 23.40
N GLU A 138 -8.72 23.47 23.19
CA GLU A 138 -7.43 23.56 23.89
C GLU A 138 -7.62 23.68 25.39
N THR A 139 -8.58 24.50 25.84
CA THR A 139 -8.88 24.65 27.27
C THR A 139 -9.31 23.32 27.88
N ARG A 140 -10.17 22.56 27.19
CA ARG A 140 -10.60 21.22 27.61
C ARG A 140 -9.45 20.22 27.61
N TRP A 141 -8.60 20.23 26.58
CA TRP A 141 -7.41 19.38 26.49
C TRP A 141 -6.45 19.64 27.66
N LEU A 142 -6.16 20.91 27.93
CA LEU A 142 -5.28 21.31 29.01
C LEU A 142 -5.84 20.95 30.39
N ALA A 143 -7.17 20.91 30.53
CA ALA A 143 -7.85 20.48 31.74
C ALA A 143 -7.76 18.96 32.00
N ILE A 144 -7.52 18.14 30.96
CA ILE A 144 -7.31 16.69 31.12
C ILE A 144 -5.95 16.47 31.84
N PRO A 145 -5.91 15.73 32.96
CA PRO A 145 -4.66 15.41 33.65
C PRO A 145 -3.67 14.69 32.72
N PRO A 146 -2.36 14.96 32.80
CA PRO A 146 -1.38 14.34 31.90
C PRO A 146 -1.42 12.81 31.84
N ALA A 147 -1.73 12.14 32.97
CA ALA A 147 -1.85 10.68 33.02
C ALA A 147 -3.10 10.13 32.29
N GLU A 148 -4.12 10.96 32.07
CA GLU A 148 -5.35 10.60 31.35
C GLU A 148 -5.27 10.95 29.86
N ARG A 149 -4.41 11.91 29.48
CA ARG A 149 -4.18 12.29 28.08
C ARG A 149 -3.71 11.13 27.21
N GLU A 150 -2.80 10.29 27.71
CA GLU A 150 -2.35 9.10 26.97
C GLU A 150 -3.50 8.13 26.68
N ARG A 151 -4.40 7.94 27.65
CA ARG A 151 -5.60 7.10 27.46
C ARG A 151 -6.53 7.73 26.44
N TYR A 152 -6.79 9.03 26.53
CA TYR A 152 -7.64 9.74 25.59
C TYR A 152 -7.10 9.69 24.16
N MET A 153 -5.79 9.90 23.97
CA MET A 153 -5.13 9.76 22.66
C MET A 153 -5.21 8.34 22.13
N SER A 154 -5.06 7.33 23.00
CA SER A 154 -5.26 5.93 22.63
C SER A 154 -6.70 5.68 22.16
N ASP A 155 -7.70 6.16 22.91
CA ASP A 155 -9.12 5.97 22.59
C ASP A 155 -9.48 6.66 21.25
N ILE A 156 -8.98 7.88 21.01
CA ILE A 156 -9.17 8.59 19.74
C ILE A 156 -8.48 7.87 18.59
N SER A 157 -7.26 7.35 18.79
CA SER A 157 -6.53 6.66 17.71
C SER A 157 -7.32 5.48 17.14
N HIS A 158 -8.11 4.80 17.97
CA HIS A 158 -8.99 3.73 17.53
C HIS A 158 -10.21 4.25 16.75
N LEU A 159 -10.79 5.37 17.19
CA LEU A 159 -11.93 6.01 16.52
C LEU A 159 -11.58 6.59 15.16
N TRP A 160 -10.34 7.02 14.93
CA TRP A 160 -9.91 7.54 13.63
C TRP A 160 -9.56 6.45 12.61
N LEU A 161 -9.21 5.25 13.06
CA LEU A 161 -8.93 4.12 12.16
C LEU A 161 -10.22 3.51 11.57
N LEU A 162 -11.36 3.77 12.21
CA LEU A 162 -12.69 3.38 11.74
C LEU A 162 -13.52 4.65 11.69
N ASP A 163 -13.45 5.35 10.56
CA ASP A 163 -14.36 6.48 10.32
C ASP A 163 -15.78 6.04 10.64
N ARG A 164 -16.54 6.90 11.31
CA ARG A 164 -17.93 6.62 11.63
C ARG A 164 -18.73 6.29 10.37
N GLU A 165 -18.41 6.93 9.24
CA GLU A 165 -19.00 6.56 7.94
C GLU A 165 -18.70 5.11 7.58
N TYR A 166 -17.47 4.65 7.80
CA TYR A 166 -17.09 3.26 7.57
C TYR A 166 -17.88 2.28 8.45
N VAL A 167 -18.13 2.61 9.71
CA VAL A 167 -18.98 1.75 10.57
C VAL A 167 -20.44 1.77 10.12
N ILE A 168 -20.93 2.94 9.69
CA ILE A 168 -22.29 3.10 9.16
C ILE A 168 -22.45 2.37 7.82
N SER A 169 -21.40 2.23 7.02
CA SER A 169 -21.47 1.52 5.74
C SER A 169 -21.83 0.04 5.93
N PHE A 170 -21.40 -0.60 7.03
CA PHE A 170 -21.85 -1.97 7.35
C PHE A 170 -23.36 -2.03 7.66
N VAL A 171 -23.88 -1.04 8.40
CA VAL A 171 -25.32 -0.92 8.64
C VAL A 171 -26.05 -0.65 7.31
N ALA A 172 -25.45 0.14 6.42
CA ALA A 172 -25.98 0.40 5.08
C ALA A 172 -26.04 -0.88 4.23
N ASP A 173 -25.01 -1.73 4.29
CA ASP A 173 -25.02 -3.03 3.62
C ASP A 173 -26.16 -3.93 4.12
N GLU A 174 -26.43 -3.95 5.42
CA GLU A 174 -27.58 -4.65 5.97
C GLU A 174 -28.91 -4.09 5.44
N VAL A 175 -29.06 -2.76 5.40
CA VAL A 175 -30.25 -2.10 4.83
C VAL A 175 -30.44 -2.45 3.35
N VAL A 176 -29.35 -2.47 2.56
CA VAL A 176 -29.38 -2.87 1.13
C VAL A 176 -29.90 -4.30 1.00
N LEU A 177 -29.41 -5.23 1.83
CA LEU A 177 -29.84 -6.63 1.79
C LEU A 177 -31.33 -6.75 2.11
N GLU A 178 -31.81 -6.07 3.14
CA GLU A 178 -33.23 -6.07 3.50
C GLU A 178 -34.11 -5.49 2.37
N TYR A 179 -33.72 -4.38 1.77
CA TYR A 179 -34.47 -3.76 0.67
C TYR A 179 -34.56 -4.71 -0.54
N GLN A 180 -33.48 -5.43 -0.82
CA GLN A 180 -33.46 -6.45 -1.88
C GLN A 180 -34.35 -7.65 -1.58
N GLU A 181 -34.36 -8.13 -0.33
CA GLU A 181 -35.27 -9.21 0.09
C GLU A 181 -36.74 -8.80 -0.03
N LEU A 182 -37.04 -7.52 0.18
CA LEU A 182 -38.37 -6.93 -0.02
C LEU A 182 -38.69 -6.63 -1.50
N GLY A 183 -37.73 -6.80 -2.40
CA GLY A 183 -37.88 -6.49 -3.83
C GLY A 183 -37.95 -5.00 -4.14
N VAL A 184 -37.42 -4.15 -3.25
CA VAL A 184 -37.26 -2.71 -3.49
C VAL A 184 -36.09 -2.52 -4.45
N GLU A 185 -36.36 -1.86 -5.57
CA GLU A 185 -35.33 -1.49 -6.54
C GLU A 185 -34.61 -0.22 -6.04
N LEU A 186 -33.28 -0.28 -5.96
CA LEU A 186 -32.42 0.78 -5.43
C LEU A 186 -31.72 1.54 -6.56
N GLU A 187 -31.73 2.87 -6.50
CA GLU A 187 -31.03 3.73 -7.47
C GLU A 187 -29.61 4.05 -6.97
N TRP A 188 -28.63 3.28 -7.44
CA TRP A 188 -27.23 3.45 -7.05
C TRP A 188 -26.58 4.69 -7.67
N PRO A 189 -25.67 5.39 -6.94
CA PRO A 189 -24.89 6.48 -7.50
C PRO A 189 -24.08 6.03 -8.74
N PRO A 190 -23.92 6.88 -9.78
CA PRO A 190 -23.20 6.51 -10.98
C PRO A 190 -21.75 6.12 -10.70
N GLY A 191 -21.39 4.87 -11.03
CA GLY A 191 -20.03 4.35 -10.86
C GLY A 191 -19.75 3.74 -9.48
N ALA A 192 -20.72 3.78 -8.55
CA ALA A 192 -20.62 3.06 -7.30
C ALA A 192 -20.55 1.54 -7.55
N ASP A 193 -19.59 0.89 -6.91
CA ASP A 193 -19.48 -0.56 -6.89
C ASP A 193 -20.01 -1.06 -5.55
N ARG A 194 -21.11 -1.80 -5.61
CA ARG A 194 -21.79 -2.34 -4.42
C ARG A 194 -20.85 -3.14 -3.51
N GLU A 195 -19.86 -3.84 -4.05
CA GLU A 195 -18.95 -4.66 -3.24
C GLU A 195 -17.80 -3.85 -2.64
N ALA A 196 -17.63 -2.59 -3.04
CA ALA A 196 -16.55 -1.70 -2.61
C ALA A 196 -17.04 -0.36 -2.06
N SER A 197 -18.35 -0.18 -1.86
CA SER A 197 -18.95 1.00 -1.24
C SER A 197 -18.52 1.11 0.22
N LEU A 198 -17.91 2.21 0.63
CA LEU A 198 -17.38 2.41 1.99
C LEU A 198 -17.73 3.77 2.60
N SER A 199 -18.27 4.68 1.80
CA SER A 199 -18.61 6.05 2.19
C SER A 199 -20.04 6.38 1.84
N ARG A 200 -20.55 7.48 2.40
CA ARG A 200 -21.91 7.97 2.12
C ARG A 200 -22.23 8.07 0.64
N ASP A 201 -21.29 8.59 -0.14
CA ASP A 201 -21.48 8.89 -1.57
C ASP A 201 -21.56 7.63 -2.45
N ASP A 202 -21.23 6.47 -1.88
CA ASP A 202 -21.27 5.18 -2.59
C ASP A 202 -22.63 4.47 -2.46
N TYR A 203 -23.56 4.97 -1.64
CA TYR A 203 -24.87 4.36 -1.40
C TYR A 203 -26.02 5.21 -1.95
N PRO A 204 -27.17 4.59 -2.30
CA PRO A 204 -28.41 5.34 -2.48
C PRO A 204 -28.71 6.16 -1.22
N LEU A 205 -29.15 7.41 -1.40
CA LEU A 205 -29.33 8.35 -0.28
C LEU A 205 -30.29 7.77 0.77
N GLU A 206 -31.38 7.13 0.34
CA GLU A 206 -32.38 6.52 1.21
C GLU A 206 -31.84 5.34 2.03
N VAL A 207 -30.84 4.61 1.51
CA VAL A 207 -30.17 3.53 2.24
C VAL A 207 -29.31 4.12 3.34
N TRP A 208 -28.50 5.12 2.99
CA TRP A 208 -27.60 5.76 3.95
C TRP A 208 -28.36 6.45 5.08
N GLU A 209 -29.43 7.18 4.75
CA GLU A 209 -30.26 7.86 5.75
C GLU A 209 -30.90 6.86 6.74
N GLU A 210 -31.39 5.72 6.24
CA GLU A 210 -31.92 4.65 7.09
C GLU A 210 -30.82 4.01 7.94
N ALA A 211 -29.63 3.78 7.37
CA ALA A 211 -28.48 3.24 8.09
C ALA A 211 -28.03 4.16 9.24
N VAL A 212 -27.93 5.46 8.97
CA VAL A 212 -27.66 6.49 9.98
C VAL A 212 -28.74 6.48 11.07
N ALA A 213 -30.02 6.40 10.69
CA ALA A 213 -31.12 6.36 11.65
C ALA A 213 -31.06 5.12 12.55
N ARG A 214 -30.78 3.95 11.99
CA ARG A 214 -30.58 2.70 12.74
C ARG A 214 -29.39 2.79 13.67
N TRP A 215 -28.26 3.25 13.16
CA TRP A 215 -27.06 3.46 13.96
C TRP A 215 -27.32 4.39 15.15
N GLN A 216 -28.00 5.51 14.94
CA GLN A 216 -28.36 6.45 16.00
C GLN A 216 -29.38 5.90 16.99
N ALA A 217 -30.20 4.92 16.59
CA ALA A 217 -31.15 4.25 17.47
C ALA A 217 -30.50 3.21 18.39
N LEU A 218 -29.28 2.74 18.08
CA LEU A 218 -28.52 1.84 18.93
C LEU A 218 -28.08 2.53 20.23
N THR A 219 -27.98 1.73 21.29
CA THR A 219 -27.40 2.22 22.55
C THR A 219 -25.87 2.41 22.41
N PRO A 220 -25.25 3.27 23.24
CA PRO A 220 -23.79 3.48 23.20
C PRO A 220 -22.95 2.22 23.48
N ASP A 221 -23.51 1.21 24.15
CA ASP A 221 -22.84 -0.07 24.38
C ASP A 221 -22.92 -0.96 23.13
N GLU A 222 -24.05 -0.95 22.41
CA GLU A 222 -24.21 -1.67 21.14
C GLU A 222 -23.35 -1.06 20.03
N GLN A 223 -23.30 0.28 19.93
CA GLN A 223 -22.42 0.98 18.99
C GLN A 223 -20.96 0.56 19.20
N ARG A 224 -20.48 0.59 20.45
CA ARG A 224 -19.12 0.13 20.78
C ARG A 224 -18.89 -1.34 20.46
N ALA A 225 -19.87 -2.20 20.70
CA ALA A 225 -19.73 -3.63 20.39
C ALA A 225 -19.60 -3.87 18.87
N ILE A 226 -20.33 -3.10 18.04
CA ILE A 226 -20.20 -3.16 16.58
C ILE A 226 -18.85 -2.59 16.15
N GLU A 227 -18.47 -1.41 16.64
CA GLU A 227 -17.14 -0.82 16.39
C GLU A 227 -16.01 -1.80 16.73
N GLU A 228 -16.06 -2.45 17.88
CA GLU A 228 -15.07 -3.46 18.31
C GLU A 228 -15.08 -4.72 17.42
N ASN A 229 -16.25 -5.21 17.04
CA ASN A 229 -16.36 -6.38 16.16
C ASN A 229 -15.83 -6.08 14.75
N GLU A 230 -16.17 -4.92 14.18
CA GLU A 230 -15.70 -4.53 12.85
C GLU A 230 -14.22 -4.16 12.85
N ALA A 231 -13.71 -3.57 13.94
CA ALA A 231 -12.27 -3.41 14.16
C ALA A 231 -11.50 -4.74 14.10
N LEU A 232 -12.16 -5.85 14.48
CA LEU A 232 -11.58 -7.18 14.43
C LEU A 232 -11.70 -7.84 13.04
N VAL A 233 -12.80 -7.59 12.31
CA VAL A 233 -13.04 -8.12 10.95
C VAL A 233 -12.13 -7.45 9.94
N VAL A 234 -11.98 -6.14 10.06
CA VAL A 234 -10.94 -5.37 9.38
C VAL A 234 -9.63 -5.59 10.11
N THR A 235 -9.11 -6.82 10.02
CA THR A 235 -7.84 -7.13 10.67
C THR A 235 -6.82 -6.09 10.24
N PRO A 236 -5.96 -5.61 11.15
CA PRO A 236 -4.91 -4.67 10.80
C PRO A 236 -4.20 -5.09 9.52
N ALA A 237 -3.96 -6.39 9.33
CA ALA A 237 -3.35 -6.96 8.13
C ALA A 237 -4.03 -6.57 6.79
N VAL A 238 -5.36 -6.47 6.74
CA VAL A 238 -6.11 -6.09 5.53
C VAL A 238 -6.01 -4.59 5.25
N LEU A 239 -6.17 -3.74 6.28
CA LEU A 239 -5.88 -2.30 6.15
C LEU A 239 -4.41 -2.05 5.81
N TRP A 240 -3.49 -2.81 6.41
CA TRP A 240 -2.05 -2.76 6.15
C TRP A 240 -1.73 -3.14 4.71
N LEU A 241 -2.36 -4.19 4.17
CA LEU A 241 -2.19 -4.60 2.78
C LEU A 241 -2.80 -3.56 1.83
N GLY A 242 -4.03 -3.11 2.10
CA GLY A 242 -4.70 -2.07 1.32
C GLY A 242 -3.89 -0.79 1.27
N ALA A 243 -3.53 -0.22 2.43
CA ALA A 243 -2.71 0.98 2.54
C ALA A 243 -1.32 0.80 1.88
N ALA A 244 -0.70 -0.38 2.03
CA ALA A 244 0.54 -0.67 1.31
C ALA A 244 0.32 -0.58 -0.20
N PHE A 245 -0.78 -1.11 -0.75
CA PHE A 245 -1.12 -1.00 -2.17
C PHE A 245 -1.50 0.42 -2.62
N TYR A 246 -2.22 1.18 -1.80
CA TYR A 246 -2.53 2.60 -2.10
C TYR A 246 -1.27 3.48 -2.12
N THR A 247 -0.25 3.12 -1.34
CA THR A 247 1.05 3.83 -1.35
C THR A 247 2.02 3.32 -2.43
N PHE A 248 1.62 2.36 -3.28
CA PHE A 248 2.42 1.99 -4.46
C PHE A 248 2.22 3.01 -5.58
N SER A 249 3.22 3.85 -5.76
CA SER A 249 3.32 4.72 -6.92
C SER A 249 3.80 3.95 -8.16
N LEU A 250 3.63 4.55 -9.35
CA LEU A 250 4.27 4.04 -10.57
C LEU A 250 5.80 3.96 -10.44
N TRP A 251 6.39 4.82 -9.59
CA TRP A 251 7.82 4.79 -9.30
C TRP A 251 8.22 3.56 -8.48
N ASP A 252 7.37 3.09 -7.56
CA ASP A 252 7.61 1.86 -6.81
C ASP A 252 7.58 0.63 -7.72
N LEU A 253 6.72 0.61 -8.73
CA LEU A 253 6.69 -0.48 -9.73
C LEU A 253 8.00 -0.57 -10.51
N PHE A 254 8.61 0.57 -10.82
CA PHE A 254 9.93 0.60 -11.46
C PHE A 254 10.99 -0.04 -10.56
N TRP A 255 11.05 0.34 -9.28
CA TRP A 255 12.02 -0.24 -8.33
C TRP A 255 11.75 -1.72 -8.03
N LEU A 256 10.48 -2.12 -7.96
CA LEU A 256 10.07 -3.52 -7.82
C LEU A 256 10.53 -4.36 -9.02
N GLY A 257 10.39 -3.81 -10.23
CA GLY A 257 10.90 -4.42 -11.46
C GLY A 257 12.42 -4.61 -11.41
N LEU A 258 13.16 -3.58 -10.99
CA LEU A 258 14.62 -3.67 -10.83
C LEU A 258 15.04 -4.67 -9.75
N ALA A 259 14.33 -4.69 -8.62
CA ALA A 259 14.56 -5.65 -7.54
C ALA A 259 14.36 -7.09 -8.03
N GLY A 260 13.23 -7.36 -8.70
CA GLY A 260 12.92 -8.66 -9.26
C GLY A 260 13.92 -9.11 -10.32
N MET A 261 14.31 -8.21 -11.24
CA MET A 261 15.31 -8.50 -12.28
C MET A 261 16.68 -8.81 -11.67
N SER A 262 17.10 -8.05 -10.67
CA SER A 262 18.39 -8.26 -9.98
C SER A 262 18.40 -9.57 -9.21
N ALA A 263 17.32 -9.86 -8.47
CA ALA A 263 17.15 -11.11 -7.75
C ALA A 263 17.18 -12.31 -8.70
N TRP A 264 16.45 -12.23 -9.82
CA TRP A 264 16.42 -13.26 -10.86
C TRP A 264 17.81 -13.51 -11.44
N ARG A 265 18.50 -12.44 -11.87
CA ARG A 265 19.83 -12.53 -12.50
C ARG A 265 20.81 -13.21 -11.56
N ILE A 266 20.95 -12.71 -10.34
CA ILE A 266 21.87 -13.26 -9.32
C ILE A 266 21.46 -14.69 -8.94
N GLY A 267 20.17 -14.92 -8.68
CA GLY A 267 19.65 -16.22 -8.29
C GLY A 267 19.87 -17.29 -9.37
N SER A 268 19.78 -16.91 -10.64
CA SER A 268 19.98 -17.84 -11.76
C SER A 268 21.41 -18.37 -11.87
N GLY A 269 22.39 -17.65 -11.31
CA GLY A 269 23.81 -17.97 -11.42
C GLY A 269 24.33 -17.97 -12.87
N ARG A 270 23.66 -17.29 -13.81
CA ARG A 270 24.21 -17.07 -15.14
C ARG A 270 25.36 -16.07 -15.04
N ASP A 271 26.55 -16.53 -15.39
CA ASP A 271 27.69 -15.65 -15.60
C ASP A 271 27.52 -15.10 -17.03
N ASP A 272 27.69 -13.79 -17.23
CA ASP A 272 27.55 -13.16 -18.55
C ASP A 272 28.53 -13.73 -19.60
N ASP A 273 29.52 -14.48 -19.13
CA ASP A 273 30.54 -15.14 -19.94
C ASP A 273 29.99 -16.33 -20.74
N ASP A 274 28.84 -16.90 -20.35
CA ASP A 274 28.24 -18.05 -21.04
C ASP A 274 27.58 -17.66 -22.39
N GLU A 275 27.35 -16.37 -22.68
CA GLU A 275 26.52 -15.91 -23.80
C GLU A 275 27.28 -15.24 -24.95
N ILE A 276 28.61 -15.11 -24.86
CA ILE A 276 29.47 -14.68 -25.98
C ILE A 276 30.55 -15.73 -26.20
N SER A 277 30.14 -16.97 -26.46
CA SER A 277 30.96 -17.76 -27.37
C SER A 277 30.91 -17.00 -28.71
N PRO A 278 32.04 -16.50 -29.24
CA PRO A 278 32.04 -15.96 -30.60
C PRO A 278 31.36 -17.01 -31.49
N PRO A 279 30.52 -16.57 -32.46
CA PRO A 279 29.82 -17.51 -33.33
C PRO A 279 30.85 -18.52 -33.78
N GLU A 280 30.61 -19.79 -33.43
CA GLU A 280 31.47 -20.90 -33.82
C GLU A 280 31.79 -20.68 -35.29
N GLU A 281 33.06 -20.38 -35.55
CA GLU A 281 33.57 -19.97 -36.85
C GLU A 281 33.05 -21.01 -37.84
N GLN A 282 31.96 -20.69 -38.54
CA GLN A 282 31.32 -21.61 -39.45
C GLN A 282 32.39 -21.91 -40.48
N ASP A 283 32.94 -23.12 -40.40
CA ASP A 283 33.98 -23.63 -41.28
C ASP A 283 33.79 -23.01 -42.66
N GLU A 284 34.63 -22.03 -43.00
CA GLU A 284 34.57 -21.41 -44.31
C GLU A 284 34.62 -22.57 -45.31
N PRO A 285 33.67 -22.65 -46.27
CA PRO A 285 33.67 -23.75 -47.22
C PRO A 285 35.05 -23.78 -47.89
N PRO A 286 35.66 -24.97 -48.04
CA PRO A 286 37.02 -25.08 -48.55
C PRO A 286 37.14 -24.30 -49.87
N PRO A 287 38.27 -23.60 -50.11
CA PRO A 287 38.43 -22.73 -51.26
C PRO A 287 38.10 -23.49 -52.54
N VAL A 288 37.14 -22.96 -53.29
CA VAL A 288 36.73 -23.53 -54.58
C VAL A 288 37.94 -23.47 -55.52
N PRO A 289 38.40 -24.58 -56.13
CA PRO A 289 39.54 -24.54 -57.03
C PRO A 289 39.23 -23.61 -58.21
N TYR A 290 40.04 -22.57 -58.38
CA TYR A 290 39.97 -21.67 -59.53
C TYR A 290 40.16 -22.47 -60.83
N SER A 291 39.09 -22.60 -61.62
CA SER A 291 39.14 -23.19 -62.97
C SER A 291 39.76 -22.18 -63.94
N SER A 292 41.04 -22.36 -64.25
CA SER A 292 41.83 -21.48 -65.13
C SER A 292 41.56 -21.68 -66.63
N SER A 293 40.29 -21.75 -67.07
CA SER A 293 39.94 -22.04 -68.47
C SER A 293 39.11 -20.97 -69.17
N GLU A 294 39.21 -19.70 -68.78
CA GLU A 294 38.67 -18.61 -69.58
C GLU A 294 39.70 -18.13 -70.61
N THR A 295 39.53 -18.63 -71.83
CA THR A 295 40.23 -18.14 -73.02
C THR A 295 39.72 -16.74 -73.35
N PRO A 296 40.58 -15.72 -73.51
CA PRO A 296 40.13 -14.36 -73.82
C PRO A 296 39.48 -14.28 -75.21
N PRO A 297 38.40 -13.49 -75.39
CA PRO A 297 37.76 -13.34 -76.68
C PRO A 297 38.67 -12.56 -77.65
N THR A 298 39.00 -13.20 -78.77
CA THR A 298 39.66 -12.58 -79.92
C THR A 298 38.59 -11.93 -80.81
N GLY A 299 38.60 -10.61 -80.93
CA GLY A 299 37.79 -9.95 -81.95
C GLY A 299 37.46 -8.48 -81.69
N PHE A 300 38.41 -7.58 -81.94
CA PHE A 300 38.10 -6.22 -82.35
C PHE A 300 38.55 -6.04 -83.80
N ALA A 301 37.58 -5.95 -84.71
CA ALA A 301 37.80 -5.55 -86.09
C ALA A 301 37.71 -4.02 -86.18
N PRO A 302 38.64 -3.34 -86.87
CA PRO A 302 38.58 -1.89 -87.05
C PRO A 302 37.58 -1.50 -88.16
N ARG A 303 36.92 -0.36 -87.97
CA ARG A 303 36.31 0.46 -89.03
C ARG A 303 37.00 1.81 -89.06
#